data_AF-A0A7C3VD82-F1
#
_entry.id   AF-A0A7C3VD82-F1
#
_cell.length_a   1.000
_cell.length_b   1.000
_cell.length_c   1.000
_cell.angle_alpha   90.00
_cell.angle_beta   90.00
_cell.angle_gamma   90.00
#
_symmetry.space_group_name_H-M   'P 1'
#
loop_
_entity.id
_entity.type
_entity.pdbx_description
1 polymer ?
#
loop_
_entity_poly.entity_id
_entity_poly.type
_entity_poly.pdbx_seq_one_letter_code
_entity_poly.pdbx_strand_id
1 'polypeptide(L)'
;MNRGQAALEFLMTYGWAILVVLSAIGALAYFGVLDPDRYLPEKCVLPPGLACTDFTGDADGITLILQNSLGRDIGFVTIAINGTGCVVSSQSSGPSTLLNGEQGRYEFNCTPASGKWQGAIDVSYTNQGALSQRKRGELILSVP
;
A
#
# COMPACT_ATOMS: atom_id res chain seq x y z
N MET A 1 8.06 32.64 50.07
CA MET A 1 8.51 31.24 50.20
C MET A 1 7.93 30.42 49.05
N ASN A 2 8.72 30.41 47.97
CA ASN A 2 8.88 29.46 46.85
C ASN A 2 7.70 28.55 46.44
N ARG A 3 6.88 29.02 45.48
CA ARG A 3 5.89 28.22 44.73
C ARG A 3 6.49 26.98 44.03
N GLY A 4 7.79 27.00 43.72
CA GLY A 4 8.50 25.86 43.13
C GLY A 4 8.71 24.68 44.10
N GLN A 5 8.67 24.93 45.41
CA GLN A 5 8.91 23.87 46.40
C GLN A 5 7.70 22.95 46.56
N ALA A 6 6.47 23.51 46.46
CA ALA A 6 5.24 22.73 46.42
C ALA A 6 5.11 21.92 45.12
N ALA A 7 5.51 22.48 43.97
CA ALA A 7 5.47 21.78 42.68
C ALA A 7 6.41 20.56 42.61
N LEU A 8 7.57 20.62 43.29
CA LEU A 8 8.52 19.50 43.35
C LEU A 8 8.02 18.34 44.20
N GLU A 9 7.23 18.61 45.23
CA GLU A 9 6.63 17.58 46.11
C GLU A 9 5.54 16.78 45.37
N PHE A 10 4.74 17.45 44.54
CA PHE A 10 3.80 16.78 43.64
C PHE A 10 4.53 15.94 42.58
N LEU A 11 5.64 16.41 42.02
CA LEU A 11 6.37 15.67 40.99
C LEU A 11 7.06 14.41 41.56
N MET A 12 7.59 14.45 42.78
CA MET A 12 8.21 13.25 43.40
C MET A 12 7.20 12.17 43.77
N THR A 13 6.02 12.53 44.27
CA THR A 13 5.01 11.56 44.76
C THR A 13 4.29 10.84 43.62
N TYR A 14 4.11 11.50 42.48
CA TYR A 14 3.55 10.89 41.27
C TYR A 14 4.61 10.49 40.24
N GLY A 15 5.89 10.78 40.50
CA GLY A 15 6.99 10.48 39.58
C GLY A 15 7.12 9.00 39.25
N TRP A 16 6.91 8.12 40.25
CA TRP A 16 6.88 6.67 40.02
C TRP A 16 5.72 6.25 39.12
N ALA A 17 4.55 6.90 39.24
CA ALA A 17 3.41 6.61 38.39
C ALA A 17 3.69 7.01 36.94
N ILE A 18 4.34 8.16 36.71
CA ILE A 18 4.76 8.60 35.37
C ILE A 18 5.79 7.62 34.78
N LEU A 19 6.76 7.14 35.57
CA LEU A 19 7.75 6.16 35.11
C LEU A 19 7.11 4.83 34.70
N VAL A 20 6.15 4.33 35.48
CA VAL A 20 5.41 3.11 35.15
C VAL A 20 4.66 3.29 33.82
N VAL A 21 3.96 4.41 33.63
CA VAL A 21 3.23 4.68 32.37
C VAL A 21 4.17 4.78 31.17
N LEU A 22 5.28 5.52 31.29
CA LEU A 22 6.27 5.63 30.23
C LEU A 22 6.91 4.28 29.90
N SER A 23 7.17 3.44 30.90
CA SER A 23 7.70 2.08 30.68
C SER A 23 6.71 1.19 29.92
N ALA A 24 5.41 1.30 30.22
CA ALA A 24 4.37 0.54 29.53
C ALA A 24 4.21 1.00 28.07
N ILE A 25 4.22 2.31 27.80
CA ILE A 25 4.18 2.85 26.43
C ILE A 25 5.45 2.44 25.66
N GLY A 26 6.62 2.49 26.30
CA GLY A 26 7.87 2.04 25.71
C GLY A 26 7.85 0.56 25.34
N ALA A 27 7.30 -0.30 26.20
CA ALA A 27 7.11 -1.72 25.91
C ALA A 27 6.13 -1.93 24.74
N LEU A 28 5.00 -1.23 24.70
CA LEU A 28 4.02 -1.31 23.62
C LEU A 28 4.59 -0.84 22.27
N ALA A 29 5.42 0.22 22.29
CA ALA A 29 6.15 0.69 21.12
C ALA A 29 7.21 -0.32 20.66
N TYR A 30 7.94 -0.94 21.59
CA TYR A 30 8.95 -1.96 21.28
C TYR A 30 8.34 -3.21 20.62
N PHE A 31 7.18 -3.65 21.08
CA PHE A 31 6.47 -4.78 20.46
C PHE A 31 5.73 -4.41 19.16
N GLY A 32 5.74 -3.15 18.75
CA GLY A 32 5.07 -2.68 17.55
C GLY A 32 3.55 -2.82 17.60
N VAL A 33 2.97 -2.75 18.81
CA VAL A 33 1.50 -2.73 18.99
C VAL A 33 0.92 -1.40 18.51
N LEU A 34 1.75 -0.35 18.54
CA LEU A 34 1.39 0.99 18.08
C LEU A 34 1.66 1.22 16.58
N ASP A 35 2.14 0.22 15.82
CA ASP A 35 2.33 0.34 14.38
C ASP A 35 0.98 0.17 13.66
N PRO A 36 0.36 1.27 13.15
CA PRO A 36 -0.95 1.20 12.49
C PRO A 36 -0.88 0.40 11.19
N ASP A 37 0.28 0.32 10.55
CA ASP A 37 0.50 -0.41 9.29
C ASP A 37 0.22 -1.91 9.39
N ARG A 38 0.32 -2.51 10.59
CA ARG A 38 -0.03 -3.92 10.81
C ARG A 38 -1.52 -4.20 10.68
N TYR A 39 -2.36 -3.20 10.96
CA TYR A 39 -3.81 -3.32 10.95
C TYR A 39 -4.44 -2.84 9.62
N LEU A 40 -3.64 -2.29 8.71
CA LEU A 40 -4.15 -1.90 7.40
C LEU A 40 -4.55 -3.16 6.61
N PRO A 41 -5.82 -3.25 6.19
CA PRO A 41 -6.25 -4.34 5.34
C PRO A 41 -5.56 -4.23 3.99
N GLU A 42 -5.38 -5.39 3.38
CA GLU A 42 -4.92 -5.49 2.01
C GLU A 42 -5.96 -4.83 1.10
N LYS A 43 -5.50 -3.94 0.22
CA LYS A 43 -6.37 -3.23 -0.71
C LYS A 43 -5.63 -2.93 -1.99
N CYS A 44 -6.34 -3.10 -3.11
CA CYS A 44 -5.92 -2.65 -4.42
C CYS A 44 -6.98 -1.66 -4.93
N VAL A 45 -6.65 -0.37 -4.88
CA VAL A 45 -7.58 0.71 -5.22
C VAL A 45 -7.10 1.37 -6.51
N LEU A 46 -7.90 1.22 -7.56
CA LEU A 46 -7.71 1.93 -8.82
C LEU A 46 -8.82 2.97 -9.02
N PRO A 47 -8.54 4.03 -9.81
CA PRO A 47 -9.54 5.03 -10.13
C PRO A 47 -10.69 4.43 -10.96
N PRO A 48 -11.86 5.07 -10.94
CA PRO A 48 -13.07 4.53 -11.57
C PRO A 48 -12.85 4.24 -13.06
N GLY A 49 -13.35 3.09 -13.50
CA GLY A 49 -13.18 2.54 -14.84
C GLY A 49 -12.22 1.36 -14.90
N LEU A 50 -11.26 1.25 -13.97
CA LEU A 50 -10.44 0.05 -13.80
C LEU A 50 -10.71 -0.54 -12.44
N ALA A 51 -11.11 -1.81 -12.40
CA ALA A 51 -11.34 -2.52 -11.14
C ALA A 51 -10.20 -3.50 -10.89
N CYS A 52 -9.70 -3.55 -9.65
CA CYS A 52 -8.80 -4.60 -9.20
C CYS A 52 -9.67 -5.71 -8.62
N THR A 53 -9.77 -6.83 -9.32
CA THR A 53 -10.59 -7.96 -8.87
C THR A 53 -9.87 -8.85 -7.90
N ASP A 54 -8.55 -9.02 -8.08
CA ASP A 54 -7.72 -9.87 -7.22
C ASP A 54 -6.26 -9.43 -7.29
N PHE A 55 -5.50 -9.69 -6.23
CA PHE A 55 -4.09 -9.35 -6.14
C PHE A 55 -3.38 -10.20 -5.09
N THR A 56 -2.14 -10.59 -5.36
CA THR A 56 -1.29 -11.36 -4.45
C THR A 56 0.17 -10.95 -4.62
N GLY A 57 0.94 -11.01 -3.55
CA GLY A 57 2.39 -10.78 -3.58
C GLY A 57 3.14 -11.97 -2.99
N ASP A 58 4.24 -12.33 -3.64
CA ASP A 58 5.20 -13.34 -3.19
C ASP A 58 6.61 -12.70 -3.16
N ALA A 59 7.59 -13.41 -2.60
CA ALA A 59 8.97 -12.95 -2.51
C ALA A 59 9.61 -12.66 -3.88
N ASP A 60 9.15 -13.35 -4.93
CA ASP A 60 9.69 -13.26 -6.29
C ASP A 60 8.83 -12.39 -7.24
N GLY A 61 7.63 -11.99 -6.84
CA GLY A 61 6.78 -11.16 -7.69
C GLY A 61 5.41 -10.80 -7.16
N ILE A 62 4.78 -9.82 -7.81
CA ILE A 62 3.43 -9.35 -7.52
C ILE A 62 2.53 -9.76 -8.69
N THR A 63 1.38 -10.37 -8.41
CA THR A 63 0.38 -10.72 -9.42
C THR A 63 -0.91 -9.94 -9.14
N LEU A 64 -1.51 -9.38 -10.17
CA LEU A 64 -2.76 -8.63 -10.07
C LEU A 64 -3.68 -8.94 -11.24
N ILE A 65 -4.98 -8.98 -10.95
CA ILE A 65 -6.04 -9.18 -11.93
C ILE A 65 -6.81 -7.87 -12.02
N LEU A 66 -6.76 -7.26 -13.21
CA LEU A 66 -7.47 -6.03 -13.51
C LEU A 66 -8.65 -6.32 -14.43
N GLN A 67 -9.78 -5.71 -14.14
CA GLN A 67 -10.96 -5.72 -14.98
C GLN A 67 -11.18 -4.36 -15.62
N ASN A 68 -11.40 -4.35 -16.93
CA ASN A 68 -11.81 -3.13 -17.62
C ASN A 68 -13.31 -2.89 -17.42
N SER A 69 -13.67 -1.77 -16.80
CA SER A 69 -15.05 -1.32 -16.57
C SER A 69 -15.31 0.10 -17.12
N LEU A 70 -14.53 0.54 -18.11
CA LEU A 70 -14.65 1.87 -18.73
C LEU A 70 -15.83 1.99 -19.70
N GLY A 71 -16.56 0.91 -19.98
CA GLY A 71 -17.65 0.86 -20.97
C GLY A 71 -17.15 0.78 -22.42
N ARG A 72 -15.84 0.66 -22.64
CA ARG A 72 -15.16 0.69 -23.94
C ARG A 72 -13.92 -0.20 -23.90
N ASP A 73 -13.47 -0.69 -25.05
CA ASP A 73 -12.26 -1.50 -25.14
C ASP A 73 -11.00 -0.64 -25.03
N ILE A 74 -10.03 -1.12 -24.27
CA ILE A 74 -8.73 -0.47 -24.07
C ILE A 74 -7.61 -1.32 -24.68
N GLY A 75 -6.59 -0.65 -25.20
CA GLY A 75 -5.40 -1.27 -25.76
C GLY A 75 -4.12 -0.71 -25.14
N PHE A 76 -3.00 -1.33 -25.48
CA PHE A 76 -1.66 -0.97 -25.01
C PHE A 76 -1.58 -0.75 -23.49
N VAL A 77 -2.16 -1.69 -22.73
CA VAL A 77 -2.14 -1.62 -21.26
C VAL A 77 -0.74 -1.92 -20.74
N THR A 78 -0.16 -0.94 -20.06
CA THR A 78 1.15 -1.02 -19.41
C THR A 78 1.00 -0.60 -17.98
N ILE A 79 1.67 -1.31 -17.08
CA ILE A 79 1.50 -1.09 -15.64
C ILE A 79 2.89 -0.83 -15.07
N ALA A 80 2.97 0.19 -14.24
CA ALA A 80 4.14 0.51 -13.47
C ALA A 80 3.82 0.35 -11.98
N ILE A 81 4.74 -0.23 -11.25
CA ILE A 81 4.66 -0.42 -9.81
C ILE A 81 5.79 0.36 -9.18
N ASN A 82 5.48 1.21 -8.21
CA ASN A 82 6.45 1.98 -7.47
C ASN A 82 6.25 1.74 -5.97
N GLY A 83 7.12 0.93 -5.37
CA GLY A 83 7.16 0.73 -3.93
C GLY A 83 8.56 0.34 -3.44
N THR A 84 8.73 0.30 -2.13
CA THR A 84 10.00 -0.08 -1.49
C THR A 84 10.33 -1.54 -1.81
N GLY A 85 11.50 -1.79 -2.40
CA GLY A 85 11.94 -3.14 -2.82
C GLY A 85 11.41 -3.62 -4.18
N CYS A 86 10.32 -3.05 -4.69
CA CYS A 86 9.76 -3.39 -5.99
C CYS A 86 9.44 -2.13 -6.81
N VAL A 87 10.27 -1.88 -7.82
CA VAL A 87 10.08 -0.78 -8.78
C VAL A 87 10.08 -1.36 -10.19
N VAL A 88 8.94 -1.25 -10.87
CA VAL A 88 8.74 -1.64 -12.26
C VAL A 88 8.24 -0.41 -13.01
N SER A 89 9.04 0.12 -13.93
CA SER A 89 8.78 1.41 -14.57
C SER A 89 7.75 1.35 -15.70
N SER A 90 7.58 0.19 -16.34
CA SER A 90 6.54 -0.08 -17.34
C SER A 90 6.63 -1.52 -17.84
N GLN A 91 5.79 -2.41 -17.36
CA GLN A 91 5.72 -3.80 -17.81
C GLN A 91 4.30 -4.18 -18.22
N SER A 92 4.17 -4.95 -19.30
CA SER A 92 2.93 -5.61 -19.72
C SER A 92 3.20 -7.11 -19.82
N SER A 93 3.11 -7.80 -18.69
CA SER A 93 3.17 -9.27 -18.62
C SER A 93 1.84 -9.95 -18.90
N GLY A 94 0.77 -9.16 -19.08
CA GLY A 94 -0.58 -9.61 -19.36
C GLY A 94 -1.07 -9.20 -20.75
N PRO A 95 -2.38 -9.35 -21.03
CA PRO A 95 -2.95 -8.98 -22.30
C PRO A 95 -2.79 -7.47 -22.55
N SER A 96 -2.33 -7.13 -23.76
CA SER A 96 -2.15 -5.74 -24.20
C SER A 96 -3.47 -5.05 -24.51
N THR A 97 -4.54 -5.81 -24.73
CA THR A 97 -5.90 -5.34 -24.98
C THR A 97 -6.87 -5.96 -23.99
N LEU A 98 -7.72 -5.15 -23.37
CA LEU A 98 -8.81 -5.62 -22.52
C LEU A 98 -10.13 -5.13 -23.11
N LEU A 99 -11.01 -6.07 -23.46
CA LEU A 99 -12.37 -5.73 -23.85
C LEU A 99 -13.16 -5.23 -22.63
N ASN A 100 -14.24 -4.50 -22.88
CA ASN A 100 -15.11 -4.04 -21.80
C ASN A 100 -15.69 -5.23 -21.01
N GLY A 101 -15.45 -5.26 -19.70
CA GLY A 101 -15.84 -6.32 -18.78
C GLY A 101 -14.84 -7.46 -18.65
N GLU A 102 -13.80 -7.51 -19.50
CA GLU A 102 -12.78 -8.56 -19.48
C GLU A 102 -11.75 -8.34 -18.36
N GLN A 103 -11.22 -9.45 -17.85
CA GLN A 103 -10.16 -9.47 -16.83
C GLN A 103 -8.83 -9.83 -17.48
N GLY A 104 -7.79 -9.05 -17.17
CA GLY A 104 -6.40 -9.32 -17.53
C GLY A 104 -5.58 -9.66 -16.29
N ARG A 105 -4.85 -10.77 -16.35
CA ARG A 105 -3.86 -11.15 -15.33
C ARG A 105 -2.50 -10.54 -15.71
N TYR A 106 -1.87 -9.88 -14.74
CA TYR A 106 -0.56 -9.25 -14.88
C TYR A 106 0.36 -9.72 -13.76
N GLU A 107 1.55 -10.17 -14.14
CA GLU A 107 2.57 -10.71 -13.24
C GLU A 107 3.84 -9.86 -13.31
N PHE A 108 4.34 -9.40 -12.17
CA PHE A 108 5.50 -8.54 -12.09
C PHE A 108 6.59 -9.28 -11.34
N ASN A 109 7.70 -9.56 -12.03
CA ASN A 109 8.88 -10.13 -11.39
C ASN A 109 9.64 -9.02 -10.70
N CYS A 110 9.46 -8.91 -9.40
CA CYS A 110 10.16 -7.99 -8.53
C CYS A 110 10.21 -8.58 -7.11
N THR A 111 11.15 -8.13 -6.30
CA THR A 111 11.39 -8.66 -4.95
C THR A 111 10.88 -7.66 -3.90
N PRO A 112 9.57 -7.61 -3.59
CA PRO A 112 9.05 -6.70 -2.59
C PRO A 112 9.62 -7.02 -1.20
N ALA A 113 9.69 -6.02 -0.33
CA ALA A 113 10.07 -6.24 1.06
C ALA A 113 9.06 -7.18 1.75
N SER A 114 9.55 -8.10 2.57
CA SER A 114 8.70 -9.06 3.31
C SER A 114 7.83 -8.36 4.34
N GLY A 115 6.65 -8.94 4.62
CA GLY A 115 5.63 -8.34 5.49
C GLY A 115 4.66 -7.44 4.73
N LYS A 116 4.16 -6.38 5.37
CA LYS A 116 3.22 -5.45 4.72
C LYS A 116 3.96 -4.58 3.71
N TRP A 117 3.55 -4.70 2.44
CA TRP A 117 4.09 -3.91 1.34
C TRP A 117 3.05 -2.90 0.88
N GLN A 118 3.50 -1.66 0.66
CA GLN A 118 2.72 -0.56 0.11
C GLN A 118 3.43 -0.01 -1.13
N GLY A 119 2.68 0.23 -2.19
CA GLY A 119 3.19 0.90 -3.37
C GLY A 119 2.09 1.57 -4.21
N ALA A 120 2.54 2.45 -5.10
CA ALA A 120 1.68 3.05 -6.11
C ALA A 120 1.65 2.15 -7.36
N ILE A 121 0.46 1.96 -7.92
CA ILE A 121 0.27 1.35 -9.23
C ILE A 121 -0.07 2.47 -10.22
N ASP A 122 0.65 2.58 -11.31
CA ASP A 122 0.27 3.44 -12.43
C ASP A 122 -0.11 2.57 -13.63
N VAL A 123 -1.39 2.58 -14.02
CA VAL A 123 -1.86 1.92 -15.22
C VAL A 123 -1.93 2.93 -16.36
N SER A 124 -1.21 2.66 -17.45
CA SER A 124 -1.26 3.45 -18.67
C SER A 124 -1.91 2.64 -19.77
N TYR A 125 -2.92 3.19 -20.44
CA TYR A 125 -3.66 2.53 -21.51
C TYR A 125 -4.02 3.52 -22.60
N THR A 126 -4.27 3.03 -23.81
CA THR A 126 -4.80 3.82 -24.91
C THR A 126 -6.22 3.38 -25.24
N ASN A 127 -7.10 4.34 -25.52
CA ASN A 127 -8.42 4.00 -26.07
C ASN A 127 -8.28 3.81 -27.58
N GLN A 128 -9.13 2.97 -28.19
CA GLN A 128 -9.16 2.79 -29.64
C GLN A 128 -9.48 4.11 -30.37
N GLY A 129 -8.44 4.89 -30.71
CA GLY A 129 -8.52 6.19 -31.37
C GLY A 129 -8.25 7.43 -30.52
N ALA A 130 -7.72 7.33 -29.29
CA ALA A 130 -7.45 8.50 -28.42
C ALA A 130 -6.03 8.54 -27.84
N LEU A 131 -5.76 9.60 -27.05
CA LEU A 131 -4.49 9.82 -26.33
C LEU A 131 -4.30 8.81 -25.20
N SER A 132 -3.05 8.41 -24.96
CA SER A 132 -2.66 7.58 -23.81
C SER A 132 -3.12 8.22 -22.49
N GLN A 133 -3.81 7.45 -21.67
CA GLN A 133 -4.28 7.83 -20.35
C GLN A 133 -3.45 7.10 -19.30
N ARG A 134 -2.95 7.85 -18.31
CA ARG A 134 -2.31 7.27 -17.11
C ARG A 134 -3.22 7.46 -15.91
N LYS A 135 -3.42 6.37 -15.17
CA LYS A 135 -4.25 6.30 -13.98
C LYS A 135 -3.42 5.76 -12.83
N ARG A 136 -3.38 6.52 -11.74
CA ARG A 136 -2.66 6.13 -10.53
C ARG A 136 -3.63 5.53 -9.52
N GLY A 137 -3.26 4.37 -8.99
CA GLY A 137 -3.89 3.67 -7.90
C GLY A 137 -2.90 3.36 -6.78
N GLU A 138 -3.41 2.71 -5.74
CA GLU A 138 -2.66 2.30 -4.56
C GLU A 138 -2.82 0.79 -4.37
N LEU A 139 -1.73 0.12 -4.00
CA LEU A 139 -1.70 -1.30 -3.68
C LEU A 139 -1.04 -1.51 -2.33
N ILE A 140 -1.76 -2.19 -1.46
CA ILE A 140 -1.28 -2.66 -0.16
C ILE A 140 -1.58 -4.15 -0.08
N LEU A 141 -0.55 -4.94 0.16
CA LEU A 141 -0.63 -6.39 0.26
C LEU A 141 0.34 -6.89 1.33
N SER A 142 0.12 -8.10 1.84
CA SER A 142 1.11 -8.79 2.69
C SER A 142 1.92 -9.74 1.82
N VAL A 143 3.24 -9.56 1.81
CA VAL A 143 4.19 -10.51 1.26
C VAL A 143 4.56 -11.50 2.37
N PRO A 144 4.48 -12.81 2.11
CA PRO A 144 4.87 -13.84 3.08
C PRO A 144 6.35 -13.79 3.48
#